data_AF-A0A0T5ZFZ6-F1
#
_entry.id   AF-A0A0T5ZFZ6-F1
#
_cell.length_a   1.000
_cell.length_b   1.000
_cell.length_c   1.000
_cell.angle_alpha   90.00
_cell.angle_beta   90.00
_cell.angle_gamma   90.00
#
_symmetry.space_group_name_H-M   'P 1'
#
loop_
_entity.id
_entity.type
_entity.pdbx_description
1 polymer ?
#
loop_
_entity_poly.entity_id
_entity_poly.type
_entity_poly.pdbx_seq_one_letter_code
_entity_poly.pdbx_strand_id
1 'polypeptide(L)'
;MATKKGIAVTVVILAAITAASFLVWLIPQNIENKIIVSDFEAHLDNIKEIRFTLQTEVEQEFQNMLNGKINSTEYIEIAEASSSQVNSQIIQLVESKAPEEWHKSYLNYIESLKKFNSQIRETVVVATIMNENNESNEIQDILEKIDSLRKDSESLAIASDNTRP
;
A
#
# COMPACT_ATOMS: atom_id res chain seq x y z
N MET A 1 -20.75 -3.72 -30.59
CA MET A 1 -19.32 -4.13 -30.63
C MET A 1 -18.51 -3.02 -30.00
N ALA A 2 -17.95 -3.24 -28.82
CA ALA A 2 -17.07 -2.27 -28.20
C ALA A 2 -15.79 -2.18 -29.04
N THR A 3 -15.53 -1.01 -29.64
CA THR A 3 -14.31 -0.80 -30.42
C THR A 3 -13.12 -0.75 -29.45
N LYS A 4 -11.94 -1.22 -29.87
CA LYS A 4 -10.72 -1.20 -29.03
C LYS A 4 -10.45 0.19 -28.41
N LYS A 5 -10.82 1.25 -29.13
CA LYS A 5 -10.76 2.65 -28.67
C LYS A 5 -11.77 2.98 -27.57
N GLY A 6 -13.00 2.46 -27.66
CA GLY A 6 -14.02 2.65 -26.63
C GLY A 6 -13.64 1.97 -25.31
N ILE A 7 -13.11 0.75 -25.36
CA ILE A 7 -12.67 0.02 -24.15
C ILE A 7 -11.54 0.78 -23.46
N ALA A 8 -10.52 1.24 -24.20
CA ALA A 8 -9.39 1.98 -23.63
C ALA A 8 -9.83 3.27 -22.93
N VAL A 9 -10.73 4.05 -23.54
CA VAL A 9 -11.28 5.27 -22.93
C VAL A 9 -12.06 4.95 -21.66
N THR A 10 -12.85 3.87 -21.67
CA THR A 10 -13.64 3.48 -20.49
C THR A 10 -12.73 3.08 -19.33
N VAL A 11 -11.64 2.34 -19.60
CA VAL A 11 -10.67 1.92 -18.59
C VAL A 11 -9.94 3.13 -17.97
N VAL A 12 -9.54 4.11 -18.79
CA VAL A 12 -8.87 5.34 -18.30
C VAL A 12 -9.81 6.17 -17.41
N ILE A 13 -11.06 6.34 -17.83
CA ILE A 13 -12.06 7.07 -17.03
C ILE A 13 -12.34 6.33 -15.72
N LEU A 14 -12.44 5.00 -15.74
CA LEU A 14 -12.62 4.21 -14.52
C LEU A 14 -11.42 4.36 -13.57
N ALA A 15 -10.19 4.28 -14.08
CA ALA A 15 -8.99 4.47 -13.27
C ALA A 15 -8.96 5.87 -12.63
N ALA A 16 -9.28 6.91 -13.40
CA ALA A 16 -9.32 8.29 -12.91
C ALA A 16 -10.40 8.51 -11.84
N ILE A 17 -11.62 7.99 -12.05
CA ILE A 17 -12.71 8.10 -11.06
C ILE A 17 -12.37 7.31 -9.78
N THR A 18 -11.71 6.16 -9.93
CA THR A 18 -11.28 5.33 -8.80
C THR A 18 -10.23 6.06 -7.96
N ALA A 19 -9.18 6.61 -8.60
CA ALA A 19 -8.16 7.41 -7.94
C ALA A 19 -8.75 8.66 -7.25
N ALA A 20 -9.63 9.40 -7.93
CA ALA A 20 -10.26 10.60 -7.37
C ALA A 20 -11.19 10.30 -6.18
N SER A 21 -11.91 9.17 -6.20
CA SER A 21 -12.80 8.75 -5.11
C SER A 21 -12.00 8.35 -3.85
N PHE A 22 -10.76 7.90 -4.03
CA PHE A 22 -9.85 7.52 -2.95
C PHE A 22 -9.19 8.70 -2.23
N LEU A 23 -9.19 9.91 -2.84
CA LEU A 23 -8.75 11.14 -2.15
C LEU A 23 -9.57 11.41 -0.87
N VAL A 24 -10.81 10.90 -0.78
CA VAL A 24 -11.65 10.99 0.43
C VAL A 24 -11.10 10.15 1.59
N TRP A 25 -10.46 9.01 1.30
CA TRP A 25 -9.79 8.14 2.27
C TRP A 25 -8.40 8.65 2.69
N LEU A 26 -7.89 9.60 1.92
CA LEU A 26 -6.60 10.27 2.06
C LEU A 26 -6.62 11.39 3.12
N ILE A 27 -7.82 11.77 3.56
CA ILE A 27 -8.03 12.62 4.73
C ILE A 27 -7.69 11.76 5.96
N PRO A 28 -6.61 12.07 6.72
CA PRO A 28 -6.32 11.35 7.94
C PRO A 28 -7.52 11.49 8.88
N GLN A 29 -8.23 10.39 9.07
CA GLN A 29 -9.28 10.34 10.07
C GLN A 29 -8.57 10.35 11.42
N ASN A 30 -8.48 11.53 12.03
CA ASN A 30 -8.04 11.67 13.42
C ASN A 30 -9.14 11.08 14.31
N ILE A 31 -9.18 9.75 14.40
CA ILE A 31 -10.13 9.03 15.23
C ILE A 31 -9.50 8.93 16.62
N GLU A 32 -9.62 9.99 17.42
CA GLU A 32 -9.40 10.00 18.88
C GLU A 32 -10.44 9.14 19.64
N ASN A 33 -11.20 8.28 18.95
CA ASN A 33 -12.07 7.34 19.62
C ASN A 33 -11.24 6.13 20.02
N LYS A 34 -11.16 5.86 21.32
CA LYS A 34 -10.63 4.61 21.89
C LYS A 34 -11.27 3.41 21.17
N ILE A 35 -10.56 2.82 20.21
CA ILE A 35 -11.02 1.64 19.48
C ILE A 35 -11.10 0.50 20.50
N ILE A 36 -12.32 0.07 20.83
CA ILE A 36 -12.52 -1.14 21.61
C ILE A 36 -12.71 -2.25 20.59
N VAL A 37 -11.63 -2.97 20.29
CA VAL A 37 -11.70 -4.16 19.45
C VAL A 37 -12.22 -5.32 20.30
N SER A 38 -13.39 -5.83 19.96
CA SER A 38 -13.97 -7.03 20.58
C SER A 38 -13.75 -8.29 19.74
N ASP A 39 -13.55 -8.11 18.44
CA ASP A 39 -13.30 -9.18 17.47
C ASP A 39 -11.96 -8.90 16.77
N PHE A 40 -10.90 -9.54 17.28
CA PHE A 40 -9.53 -9.36 16.80
C PHE A 40 -9.29 -10.07 15.46
N GLU A 41 -10.07 -11.10 15.15
CA GLU A 41 -10.01 -11.78 13.86
C GLU A 41 -10.55 -10.86 12.78
N ALA A 42 -11.79 -10.38 12.94
CA ALA A 42 -12.43 -9.48 11.99
C ALA A 42 -11.65 -8.15 11.86
N HIS A 43 -11.07 -7.65 12.94
CA HIS A 43 -10.21 -6.47 12.90
C HIS A 43 -8.97 -6.70 12.05
N LEU A 44 -8.25 -7.81 12.24
CA LEU A 44 -7.08 -8.13 11.44
C LEU A 44 -7.44 -8.38 9.97
N ASP A 45 -8.56 -9.05 9.70
CA ASP A 45 -9.05 -9.30 8.34
C ASP A 45 -9.41 -8.01 7.61
N ASN A 46 -10.05 -7.07 8.29
CA ASN A 46 -10.34 -5.75 7.71
C ASN A 46 -9.06 -5.01 7.29
N ILE A 47 -8.04 -5.02 8.15
CA ILE A 47 -6.74 -4.41 7.84
C ILE A 47 -6.06 -5.15 6.68
N LYS A 48 -6.27 -6.47 6.53
CA LYS A 48 -5.82 -7.23 5.36
C LYS A 48 -6.49 -6.81 4.06
N GLU A 49 -7.79 -6.57 4.08
CA GLU A 49 -8.53 -6.09 2.92
C GLU A 49 -8.08 -4.68 2.49
N ILE A 50 -7.87 -3.78 3.47
CA ILE A 50 -7.35 -2.43 3.20
C ILE A 50 -5.94 -2.51 2.62
N ARG A 51 -5.03 -3.30 3.22
CA ARG A 51 -3.67 -3.51 2.69
C ARG A 51 -3.71 -4.05 1.26
N PHE A 52 -4.55 -5.04 0.95
CA PHE A 52 -4.63 -5.61 -0.39
C PHE A 52 -5.07 -4.57 -1.44
N THR A 53 -6.08 -3.77 -1.10
CA THR A 53 -6.56 -2.68 -1.96
C THR A 53 -5.46 -1.65 -2.19
N LEU A 54 -4.82 -1.20 -1.11
CA LEU A 54 -3.75 -0.21 -1.16
C LEU A 54 -2.51 -0.71 -1.92
N GLN A 55 -2.12 -1.97 -1.74
CA GLN A 55 -1.02 -2.59 -2.47
C GLN A 55 -1.31 -2.63 -3.97
N THR A 56 -2.54 -2.98 -4.36
CA THR A 56 -2.95 -3.02 -5.77
C THR A 56 -2.90 -1.64 -6.40
N GLU A 57 -3.35 -0.61 -5.68
CA GLU A 57 -3.32 0.78 -6.13
C GLU A 57 -1.89 1.30 -6.28
N VAL A 58 -1.04 1.15 -5.25
CA VAL A 58 0.36 1.57 -5.30
C VAL A 58 1.09 0.92 -6.48
N GLU A 59 0.89 -0.39 -6.69
CA GLU A 59 1.51 -1.10 -7.82
C GLU A 59 0.98 -0.57 -9.15
N GLN A 60 -0.34 -0.43 -9.29
CA GLN A 60 -0.95 0.09 -10.51
C GLN A 60 -0.44 1.49 -10.86
N GLU A 61 -0.39 2.40 -9.88
CA GLU A 61 0.05 3.76 -10.12
C GLU A 61 1.56 3.85 -10.33
N PHE A 62 2.35 2.98 -9.70
CA PHE A 62 3.77 2.86 -10.01
C PHE A 62 3.99 2.42 -11.46
N GLN A 63 3.23 1.41 -11.93
CA GLN A 63 3.26 1.01 -13.33
C GLN A 63 2.76 2.12 -14.26
N ASN A 64 1.74 2.89 -13.86
CA ASN A 64 1.28 4.03 -14.65
C ASN A 64 2.38 5.09 -14.81
N MET A 65 3.14 5.36 -13.76
CA MET A 65 4.31 6.25 -13.82
C MET A 65 5.40 5.69 -14.74
N LEU A 66 5.78 4.42 -14.57
CA LEU A 66 6.79 3.77 -15.42
C LEU A 66 6.40 3.77 -16.90
N ASN A 67 5.12 3.67 -17.21
CA ASN A 67 4.57 3.72 -18.57
C ASN A 67 4.30 5.16 -19.06
N GLY A 68 4.63 6.19 -18.29
CA GLY A 68 4.44 7.61 -18.64
C GLY A 68 2.97 8.07 -18.70
N LYS A 69 2.05 7.37 -18.04
CA LYS A 69 0.63 7.74 -17.96
C LYS A 69 0.36 8.80 -16.89
N ILE A 70 1.15 8.80 -15.82
CA ILE A 70 1.22 9.86 -14.80
C ILE A 70 2.69 10.28 -14.67
N ASN A 71 2.94 11.48 -14.19
CA ASN A 71 4.30 11.96 -13.96
C ASN A 71 4.83 11.54 -12.57
N SER A 72 6.15 11.66 -12.36
CA SER A 72 6.78 11.28 -11.09
C SER A 72 6.23 12.03 -9.89
N THR A 73 5.92 13.33 -10.03
CA THR A 73 5.36 14.13 -8.93
C THR A 73 3.98 13.63 -8.54
N GLU A 74 3.10 13.34 -9.50
CA GLU A 74 1.78 12.75 -9.24
C GLU A 74 1.90 11.41 -8.50
N TYR A 75 2.84 10.55 -8.91
CA TYR A 75 3.08 9.28 -8.23
C TYR A 75 3.59 9.48 -6.79
N ILE A 76 4.52 10.40 -6.56
CA ILE A 76 5.07 10.67 -5.23
C ILE A 76 3.95 11.08 -4.27
N GLU A 77 3.03 11.94 -4.69
CA GLU A 77 1.88 12.34 -3.86
C GLU A 77 0.99 11.13 -3.49
N ILE A 78 0.72 10.23 -4.44
CA ILE A 78 -0.04 9.00 -4.21
C ILE A 78 0.71 8.03 -3.28
N ALA A 79 2.02 7.91 -3.42
CA ALA A 79 2.85 7.05 -2.60
C ALA A 79 2.94 7.56 -1.15
N GLU A 80 3.11 8.87 -0.94
CA GLU A 80 3.14 9.49 0.39
C GLU A 80 1.80 9.34 1.11
N ALA A 81 0.70 9.58 0.38
CA ALA A 81 -0.66 9.31 0.83
C ALA A 81 -0.83 7.86 1.30
N SER A 82 -0.40 6.92 0.47
CA SER A 82 -0.47 5.49 0.77
C SER A 82 0.37 5.12 1.99
N SER A 83 1.58 5.68 2.11
CA SER A 83 2.45 5.50 3.29
C SER A 83 1.77 5.96 4.59
N SER A 84 1.05 7.08 4.55
CA SER A 84 0.28 7.60 5.68
C SER A 84 -0.84 6.62 6.09
N GLN A 85 -1.57 6.05 5.13
CA GLN A 85 -2.60 5.04 5.40
C GLN A 85 -2.01 3.75 6.00
N VAL A 86 -0.86 3.29 5.50
CA VAL A 86 -0.16 2.13 6.10
C VAL A 86 0.23 2.42 7.55
N ASN A 87 0.74 3.61 7.85
CA ASN A 87 1.06 4.00 9.22
C ASN A 87 -0.19 4.04 10.12
N SER A 88 -1.32 4.53 9.61
CA SER A 88 -2.58 4.50 10.34
C SER A 88 -3.00 3.07 10.70
N GLN A 89 -2.88 2.12 9.77
CA GLN A 89 -3.17 0.70 10.03
C GLN A 89 -2.23 0.10 11.08
N ILE A 90 -0.94 0.45 11.05
CA ILE A 90 0.02 0.03 12.09
C ILE A 90 -0.42 0.55 13.46
N ILE A 91 -0.81 1.82 13.56
CA ILE A 91 -1.29 2.41 14.82
C ILE A 91 -2.53 1.67 15.33
N GLN A 92 -3.50 1.36 14.46
CA GLN A 92 -4.71 0.61 14.83
C GLN A 92 -4.36 -0.76 15.43
N LEU A 93 -3.39 -1.49 14.86
CA LEU A 93 -2.94 -2.77 15.42
C LEU A 93 -2.23 -2.60 16.76
N VAL A 94 -1.34 -1.62 16.89
CA VAL A 94 -0.58 -1.34 18.12
C VAL A 94 -1.51 -0.93 19.26
N GLU A 95 -2.53 -0.12 18.97
CA GLU A 95 -3.46 0.42 19.96
C GLU A 95 -4.67 -0.48 20.24
N SER A 96 -4.85 -1.55 19.46
CA SER A 96 -5.99 -2.49 19.55
C SER A 96 -6.14 -3.18 20.90
N LYS A 97 -5.06 -3.27 21.70
CA LYS A 97 -4.99 -4.05 22.94
C LYS A 97 -5.40 -5.51 22.73
N ALA A 98 -4.91 -6.10 21.64
CA ALA A 98 -5.04 -7.53 21.39
C ALA A 98 -4.63 -8.35 22.63
N PRO A 99 -5.35 -9.43 22.96
CA PRO A 99 -4.97 -10.32 24.05
C PRO A 99 -3.74 -11.15 23.64
N GLU A 100 -3.14 -11.83 24.62
CA GLU A 100 -1.84 -12.49 24.45
C GLU A 100 -1.84 -13.52 23.32
N GLU A 101 -2.93 -14.27 23.16
CA GLU A 101 -3.07 -15.26 22.09
C GLU A 101 -2.95 -14.65 20.68
N TRP A 102 -3.37 -13.39 20.49
CA TRP A 102 -3.33 -12.70 19.20
C TRP A 102 -2.01 -11.95 18.93
N HIS A 103 -1.18 -11.72 19.95
CA HIS A 103 0.02 -10.88 19.85
C HIS A 103 0.97 -11.32 18.72
N LYS A 104 1.19 -12.62 18.54
CA LYS A 104 2.12 -13.12 17.52
C LYS A 104 1.61 -12.85 16.11
N SER A 105 0.32 -13.06 15.88
CA SER A 105 -0.33 -12.75 14.60
C SER A 105 -0.28 -11.26 14.29
N TYR A 106 -0.63 -10.42 15.27
CA TYR A 106 -0.59 -8.96 15.12
C TYR A 106 0.83 -8.46 14.88
N LEU A 107 1.83 -8.96 15.60
CA LEU A 107 3.23 -8.57 15.42
C LEU A 107 3.72 -8.93 14.02
N ASN A 108 3.48 -10.17 13.56
CA ASN A 108 3.83 -10.59 12.20
C ASN A 108 3.20 -9.66 11.16
N TYR A 109 1.94 -9.26 11.36
CA TYR A 109 1.26 -8.39 10.41
C TYR A 109 1.70 -6.92 10.48
N ILE A 110 2.03 -6.40 11.66
CA ILE A 110 2.67 -5.08 11.81
C ILE A 110 4.00 -5.05 11.05
N GLU A 111 4.83 -6.08 11.18
CA GLU A 111 6.09 -6.17 10.44
C GLU A 111 5.86 -6.30 8.93
N SER A 112 4.81 -7.01 8.50
CA SER A 112 4.38 -7.04 7.09
C SER A 112 4.05 -5.64 6.57
N LEU A 113 3.27 -4.85 7.33
CA LEU A 113 2.91 -3.48 6.97
C LEU A 113 4.15 -2.57 6.94
N LYS A 114 5.10 -2.72 7.86
CA LYS A 114 6.37 -1.97 7.83
C LYS A 114 7.17 -2.25 6.56
N LYS A 115 7.27 -3.53 6.16
CA LYS A 115 7.94 -3.92 4.91
C LYS A 115 7.24 -3.37 3.68
N PHE A 116 5.92 -3.39 3.66
CA PHE A 116 5.13 -2.75 2.60
C PHE A 116 5.38 -1.23 2.57
N ASN A 117 5.46 -0.57 3.73
CA ASN A 117 5.77 0.85 3.78
C ASN A 117 7.19 1.16 3.29
N SER A 118 8.16 0.31 3.61
CA SER A 118 9.51 0.40 3.04
C SER A 118 9.48 0.24 1.53
N GLN A 119 8.69 -0.70 0.99
CA GLN A 119 8.54 -0.88 -0.45
C GLN A 119 8.03 0.41 -1.13
N ILE A 120 6.98 1.04 -0.58
CA ILE A 120 6.45 2.33 -1.06
C ILE A 120 7.53 3.42 -1.06
N ARG A 121 8.40 3.44 -0.05
CA ARG A 121 9.49 4.42 0.01
C ARG A 121 10.52 4.21 -1.10
N GLU A 122 10.85 2.97 -1.42
CA GLU A 122 11.79 2.68 -2.52
C GLU A 122 11.20 3.05 -3.88
N THR A 123 9.90 2.89 -4.10
CA THR A 123 9.26 3.32 -5.34
C THR A 123 9.27 4.86 -5.50
N VAL A 124 9.18 5.61 -4.39
CA VAL A 124 9.39 7.08 -4.37
C VAL A 124 10.82 7.44 -4.76
N VAL A 125 11.83 6.66 -4.35
CA VAL A 125 13.21 6.86 -4.78
C VAL A 125 13.32 6.71 -6.30
N VAL A 126 12.72 5.66 -6.88
CA VAL A 126 12.67 5.48 -8.35
C VAL A 126 12.01 6.68 -9.04
N ALA A 127 10.85 7.11 -8.54
CA ALA A 127 10.13 8.27 -9.07
C ALA A 127 10.97 9.56 -9.05
N THR A 128 11.73 9.76 -7.96
CA THR A 128 12.62 10.91 -7.78
C THR A 128 13.76 10.89 -8.81
N ILE A 129 14.42 9.74 -8.99
CA ILE A 129 15.49 9.58 -10.01
C ILE A 129 14.94 9.84 -11.42
N MET A 130 13.75 9.33 -11.73
CA MET A 130 13.10 9.56 -13.03
C MET A 130 12.76 11.05 -13.26
N ASN A 131 12.38 11.78 -12.21
CA ASN A 131 12.09 13.21 -12.30
C ASN A 131 13.35 14.05 -12.61
N GLU A 132 14.50 13.60 -12.12
CA GLU A 132 15.81 14.24 -12.34
C GLU A 132 16.43 13.92 -13.72
N ASN A 133 15.74 13.14 -14.57
CA ASN A 133 16.23 12.63 -15.87
C ASN A 133 17.59 11.92 -15.78
N ASN A 134 17.88 11.30 -14.64
CA ASN A 134 19.15 10.63 -14.42
C ASN A 134 19.02 9.17 -14.86
N GLU A 135 19.64 8.79 -15.97
CA GLU A 135 19.77 7.38 -16.39
C GLU A 135 20.77 6.68 -15.45
N SER A 136 20.34 6.38 -14.23
CA SER A 136 21.19 5.68 -13.26
C SER A 136 21.02 4.17 -13.38
N ASN A 137 22.15 3.46 -13.47
CA ASN A 137 22.18 2.00 -13.33
C ASN A 137 21.66 1.53 -11.95
N GLU A 138 21.43 2.47 -11.01
CA GLU A 138 20.92 2.21 -9.66
C GLU A 138 19.42 1.84 -9.64
N ILE A 139 18.65 2.20 -10.67
CA ILE A 139 17.21 1.88 -10.73
C ILE A 139 16.98 0.36 -10.66
N GLN A 140 17.82 -0.43 -11.34
CA GLN A 140 17.68 -1.88 -11.34
C GLN A 140 17.89 -2.48 -9.93
N ASP A 141 18.91 -2.03 -9.20
CA ASP A 141 19.17 -2.48 -7.82
C ASP A 141 18.01 -2.10 -6.88
N ILE A 142 17.42 -0.92 -7.08
CA ILE A 142 16.24 -0.47 -6.31
C ILE A 142 15.01 -1.33 -6.64
N LEU A 143 14.79 -1.69 -7.90
CA LEU A 143 13.69 -2.58 -8.31
C LEU A 143 13.83 -3.98 -7.69
N GLU A 144 15.04 -4.52 -7.62
CA GLU A 144 15.30 -5.80 -6.94
C GLU A 144 15.03 -5.71 -5.44
N LYS A 145 15.40 -4.58 -4.82
CA LYS A 145 15.08 -4.30 -3.41
C LYS A 145 13.57 -4.18 -3.18
N ILE A 146 12.82 -3.52 -4.07
CA ILE A 146 11.36 -3.44 -4.04
C ILE A 146 10.75 -4.84 -4.06
N ASP A 147 11.20 -5.72 -4.96
CA ASP A 147 10.70 -7.10 -5.06
C ASP A 147 11.01 -7.93 -3.81
N SER A 148 12.21 -7.76 -3.25
CA SER A 148 12.60 -8.39 -1.99
C SER A 148 11.72 -7.94 -0.82
N LEU A 149 11.48 -6.63 -0.67
CA LEU A 149 10.61 -6.08 0.37
C LEU A 149 9.16 -6.57 0.24
N ARG A 150 8.67 -6.71 -1.00
CA ARG A 150 7.34 -7.26 -1.29
C ARG A 150 7.24 -8.72 -0.81
N LYS A 151 8.21 -9.56 -1.17
CA LYS A 151 8.27 -10.97 -0.74
C LYS A 151 8.37 -11.11 0.78
N ASP A 152 9.20 -10.29 1.44
CA ASP A 152 9.29 -10.24 2.91
C ASP A 152 7.93 -9.90 3.53
N SER A 153 7.26 -8.87 3.00
CA SER A 153 5.95 -8.44 3.46
C SER A 153 4.89 -9.55 3.31
N GLU A 154 4.86 -10.24 2.17
CA GLU A 154 3.97 -11.37 1.92
C GLU A 154 4.23 -12.55 2.86
N SER A 155 5.50 -12.91 3.06
CA SER A 155 5.91 -13.97 4.00
C SER A 155 5.45 -13.67 5.43
N LEU A 156 5.59 -12.42 5.88
CA LEU A 156 5.12 -11.98 7.20
C LEU A 156 3.59 -11.97 7.32
N ALA A 157 2.87 -11.63 6.24
CA ALA A 157 1.41 -11.71 6.22
C ALA A 157 0.93 -13.18 6.36
N ILE A 158 1.57 -14.10 5.66
CA ILE A 158 1.32 -15.55 5.80
C ILE A 158 1.67 -16.03 7.21
N ALA A 159 2.79 -15.57 7.77
CA ALA A 159 3.18 -15.89 9.14
C ALA A 159 2.14 -15.38 10.15
N SER A 160 1.55 -14.21 9.93
CA SER A 160 0.42 -13.72 10.73
C SER A 160 -0.75 -14.70 10.71
N ASP A 161 -1.19 -15.13 9.52
CA ASP A 161 -2.28 -16.11 9.38
C ASP A 161 -2.01 -17.43 10.09
N ASN A 162 -0.80 -17.96 9.97
CA ASN A 162 -0.40 -19.21 10.61
C ASN A 162 -0.25 -19.11 12.14
N THR A 163 -0.35 -17.91 12.70
CA THR A 163 -0.17 -17.65 14.14
C THR A 163 -1.41 -17.05 14.78
N ARG A 164 -2.57 -17.11 14.10
CA ARG A 164 -3.87 -16.85 14.72
C ARG A 164 -4.15 -17.92 15.80
N PRO A 165 -4.88 -17.59 16.88
CA PRO A 165 -5.31 -18.54 17.91
C PRO A 165 -6.13 -19.72 17.38
#